data_AF-A0A655PY19-F1
#
_entry.id   AF-A0A655PY19-F1
#
_cell.length_a   1.000
_cell.length_b   1.000
_cell.length_c   1.000
_cell.angle_alpha   90.00
_cell.angle_beta   90.00
_cell.angle_gamma   90.00
#
_symmetry.space_group_name_H-M   'P 1'
#
loop_
_entity.id
_entity.type
_entity.pdbx_description
1 polymer ?
#
loop_
_entity_poly.entity_id
_entity_poly.type
_entity_poly.pdbx_seq_one_letter_code
_entity_poly.pdbx_strand_id
1 'polypeptide(L)'
;MAGSWEIAPFTDKVDFGVMRPPVAKQGDGCFFTDHTDIGMGMNPASKNPQAAMAFLQWLTTPEFAELYTNSLPGFFSLSNHFFDVTNPAAREMMEWRDQCDSTIRVATQILSRGQPKLGDELAEVSQAVLVGKMTPTAAAERLEQGLKRWYAPHQTRKAKEQECQCVEPISPTTRLNTLPVVDIAPVVASDPVPPTEATILSE
;
A
#
# COMPACT_ATOMS: atom_id res chain seq x y z
N MET A 1 -10.03 -4.61 2.79
CA MET A 1 -8.84 -4.01 2.17
C MET A 1 -7.80 -5.10 2.07
N ALA A 2 -7.58 -5.62 0.87
CA ALA A 2 -6.46 -6.51 0.58
C ALA A 2 -5.23 -5.64 0.30
N GLY A 3 -4.04 -6.21 0.44
CA GLY A 3 -2.80 -5.61 -0.05
C GLY A 3 -2.18 -6.47 -1.13
N SER A 4 -1.02 -6.06 -1.63
CA SER A 4 -0.29 -6.82 -2.64
C SER A 4 0.02 -8.25 -2.19
N TRP A 5 0.21 -8.49 -0.89
CA TRP A 5 0.44 -9.82 -0.30
C TRP A 5 -0.67 -10.85 -0.58
N GLU A 6 -1.86 -10.42 -0.99
CA GLU A 6 -2.97 -11.32 -1.35
C GLU A 6 -2.87 -11.84 -2.80
N ILE A 7 -1.98 -11.30 -3.64
CA ILE A 7 -1.86 -11.72 -5.05
C ILE A 7 -1.58 -13.22 -5.17
N ALA A 8 -0.58 -13.73 -4.46
CA ALA A 8 -0.20 -15.14 -4.56
C ALA A 8 -1.33 -16.10 -4.12
N PRO A 9 -2.07 -15.88 -3.02
CA PRO A 9 -3.25 -16.66 -2.67
C PRO A 9 -4.34 -16.74 -3.75
N PHE A 10 -4.55 -15.67 -4.54
CA PHE A 10 -5.63 -15.59 -5.54
C PHE A 10 -5.21 -15.94 -6.98
N THR A 11 -3.92 -15.89 -7.29
CA THR A 11 -3.38 -16.23 -8.61
C THR A 11 -3.85 -17.63 -9.03
N ASP A 12 -4.37 -17.74 -10.26
CA ASP A 12 -4.93 -18.95 -10.88
C ASP A 12 -6.16 -19.57 -10.20
N LYS A 13 -6.75 -18.90 -9.19
CA LYS A 13 -7.94 -19.40 -8.47
C LYS A 13 -9.19 -18.59 -8.73
N VAL A 14 -9.03 -17.30 -8.98
CA VAL A 14 -10.12 -16.37 -9.30
C VAL A 14 -9.64 -15.40 -10.36
N ASP A 15 -10.57 -14.86 -11.13
CA ASP A 15 -10.30 -13.70 -11.96
C ASP A 15 -10.33 -12.44 -11.09
N PHE A 16 -9.21 -11.74 -11.00
CA PHE A 16 -9.08 -10.53 -10.20
C PHE A 16 -8.18 -9.51 -10.88
N GLY A 17 -8.44 -8.24 -10.60
CA GLY A 17 -7.59 -7.12 -10.95
C GLY A 17 -7.15 -6.34 -9.73
N VAL A 18 -6.21 -5.42 -9.93
CA VAL A 18 -5.78 -4.47 -8.91
C VAL A 18 -6.32 -3.08 -9.26
N MET A 19 -6.58 -2.27 -8.25
CA MET A 19 -7.05 -0.89 -8.43
C MET A 19 -6.11 0.06 -7.70
N ARG A 20 -5.75 1.14 -8.36
CA ARG A 20 -4.96 2.21 -7.76
C ARG A 20 -5.62 2.78 -6.50
N PRO A 21 -4.84 3.29 -5.53
CA PRO A 21 -5.40 4.01 -4.39
C PRO A 21 -6.37 5.11 -4.86
N PRO A 22 -7.59 5.19 -4.30
CA PRO A 22 -8.52 6.23 -4.66
C PRO A 22 -8.01 7.60 -4.18
N VAL A 23 -8.26 8.63 -4.98
CA VAL A 23 -8.00 10.03 -4.63
C VAL A 23 -9.31 10.75 -4.31
N ALA A 24 -9.25 11.80 -3.47
CA ALA A 24 -10.46 12.50 -3.03
C ALA A 24 -11.11 13.31 -4.15
N LYS A 25 -10.30 14.02 -4.94
CA LYS A 25 -10.70 14.76 -6.14
C LYS A 25 -9.79 14.41 -7.31
N GLN A 26 -10.30 14.58 -8.53
CA GLN A 26 -9.49 14.41 -9.73
C GLN A 26 -8.32 15.41 -9.72
N GLY A 27 -7.10 14.89 -9.88
CA GLY A 27 -5.88 15.70 -9.86
C GLY A 27 -5.18 15.76 -8.49
N ASP A 28 -5.80 15.25 -7.42
CA ASP A 28 -5.12 15.11 -6.13
C ASP A 28 -4.00 14.06 -6.19
N GLY A 29 -3.04 14.19 -5.27
CA GLY A 29 -1.94 13.24 -5.14
C GLY A 29 -2.43 11.83 -4.79
N CYS A 30 -1.90 10.83 -5.49
CA CYS A 30 -2.10 9.43 -5.18
C CYS A 30 -1.01 8.96 -4.22
N PHE A 31 -1.40 8.22 -3.17
CA PHE A 31 -0.47 7.67 -2.19
C PHE A 31 -0.74 6.19 -1.93
N PHE A 32 0.28 5.34 -2.00
CA PHE A 32 0.21 3.98 -1.48
C PHE A 32 1.10 3.83 -0.24
N THR A 33 0.73 2.91 0.66
CA THR A 33 1.52 2.66 1.86
C THR A 33 2.57 1.59 1.59
N ASP A 34 3.85 1.94 1.69
CA ASP A 34 4.95 0.99 1.76
C ASP A 34 4.92 0.31 3.14
N HIS A 35 4.65 -1.00 3.14
CA HIS A 35 4.68 -1.83 4.33
C HIS A 35 5.94 -2.71 4.29
N THR A 36 6.99 -2.27 5.00
CA THR A 36 8.25 -3.02 5.12
C THR A 36 8.06 -4.23 6.03
N ASP A 37 7.62 -5.34 5.46
CA ASP A 37 7.16 -6.51 6.22
C ASP A 37 8.31 -7.42 6.66
N ILE A 38 9.29 -7.64 5.78
CA ILE A 38 10.31 -8.67 5.94
C ILE A 38 11.70 -8.02 5.99
N GLY A 39 12.42 -8.32 7.08
CA GLY A 39 13.83 -7.96 7.25
C GLY A 39 14.63 -9.19 7.68
N MET A 40 15.82 -9.34 7.11
CA MET A 40 16.75 -10.42 7.45
C MET A 40 17.99 -9.83 8.11
N GLY A 41 18.42 -10.43 9.23
CA GLY A 41 19.54 -9.94 10.03
C GLY A 41 20.36 -11.08 10.61
N MET A 42 21.62 -10.79 10.93
CA MET A 42 22.53 -11.74 11.57
C MET A 42 22.44 -11.58 13.09
N ASN A 43 22.30 -12.71 13.80
CA ASN A 43 22.47 -12.74 15.25
C ASN A 43 23.93 -12.40 15.60
N PRO A 44 24.21 -11.39 16.45
CA PRO A 44 25.58 -11.05 16.86
C PRO A 44 26.33 -12.21 17.53
N ALA A 45 25.63 -13.17 18.13
CA ALA A 45 26.20 -14.37 18.76
C ALA A 45 26.30 -15.59 17.81
N SER A 46 26.13 -15.39 16.50
CA SER A 46 26.20 -16.47 15.51
C SER A 46 27.56 -17.19 15.57
N LYS A 47 27.52 -18.53 15.53
CA LYS A 47 28.73 -19.37 15.39
C LYS A 47 29.29 -19.36 13.96
N ASN A 48 28.53 -18.84 12.99
CA ASN A 48 28.88 -18.81 11.57
C ASN A 48 28.76 -17.39 10.99
N PRO A 49 29.49 -16.38 11.53
CA PRO A 49 29.30 -14.99 11.13
C PRO A 49 29.69 -14.72 9.68
N GLN A 50 30.74 -15.38 9.18
CA GLN A 50 31.18 -15.21 7.78
C GLN A 50 30.16 -15.74 6.78
N ALA A 51 29.61 -16.94 7.02
CA ALA A 51 28.59 -17.53 6.16
C ALA A 51 27.27 -16.72 6.21
N ALA A 52 26.86 -16.27 7.40
CA ALA A 52 25.69 -15.41 7.55
C ALA A 52 25.86 -14.08 6.80
N MET A 53 27.04 -13.45 6.90
CA MET A 53 27.32 -12.23 6.15
C MET A 53 27.32 -12.46 4.64
N ALA A 54 27.92 -13.55 4.15
CA ALA A 54 27.90 -13.89 2.73
C ALA A 54 26.46 -14.07 2.21
N PHE A 55 25.59 -14.71 3.00
CA PHE A 55 24.16 -14.81 2.67
C PHE A 55 23.47 -13.44 2.67
N LEU A 56 23.67 -12.61 3.70
CA LEU A 56 23.10 -11.25 3.75
C LEU A 56 23.56 -10.39 2.58
N GLN A 57 24.82 -10.52 2.14
CA GLN A 57 25.32 -9.84 0.96
C GLN A 57 24.63 -10.33 -0.31
N TRP A 58 24.45 -11.65 -0.46
CA TRP A 58 23.70 -12.20 -1.60
C TRP A 58 22.25 -11.70 -1.67
N LEU A 59 21.59 -11.47 -0.52
CA LEU A 59 20.25 -10.87 -0.47
C LEU A 59 20.19 -9.42 -0.98
N THR A 60 21.34 -8.77 -1.21
CA THR A 60 21.41 -7.41 -1.76
C THR A 60 21.67 -7.37 -3.26
N THR A 61 21.76 -8.53 -3.93
CA THR A 61 22.11 -8.60 -5.36
C THR A 61 20.86 -8.52 -6.26
N PRO A 62 21.02 -8.16 -7.55
CA PRO A 62 19.90 -8.16 -8.51
C PRO A 62 19.25 -9.53 -8.64
N GLU A 63 20.03 -10.61 -8.58
CA GLU A 63 19.51 -11.97 -8.72
C GLU A 63 18.52 -12.31 -7.59
N PHE A 64 18.83 -11.91 -6.35
CA PHE A 64 17.88 -12.11 -5.26
C PHE A 64 16.66 -11.20 -5.39
N ALA A 65 16.85 -9.94 -5.80
CA ALA A 65 15.75 -8.99 -5.94
C ALA A 65 14.68 -9.48 -6.95
N GLU A 66 15.13 -9.99 -8.09
CA GLU A 66 14.27 -10.61 -9.10
C GLU A 66 13.64 -11.90 -8.58
N LEU A 67 14.46 -12.81 -8.01
CA LEU A 67 13.98 -14.09 -7.48
C LEU A 67 12.88 -13.89 -6.44
N TYR A 68 13.11 -13.00 -5.47
CA TYR A 68 12.18 -12.73 -4.37
C TYR A 68 10.86 -12.16 -4.90
N THR A 69 10.94 -11.13 -5.76
CA THR A 69 9.75 -10.44 -6.29
C THR A 69 8.88 -11.38 -7.13
N ASN A 70 9.50 -12.25 -7.93
CA ASN A 70 8.79 -13.18 -8.81
C ASN A 70 8.34 -14.48 -8.12
N SER A 71 9.06 -14.95 -7.09
CA SER A 71 8.69 -16.18 -6.36
C SER A 71 7.60 -15.94 -5.32
N LEU A 72 7.44 -14.70 -4.85
CA LEU A 72 6.38 -14.30 -3.93
C LEU A 72 5.63 -13.07 -4.48
N PRO A 73 4.83 -13.24 -5.55
CA PRO A 73 4.10 -12.13 -6.15
C PRO A 73 3.29 -11.34 -5.12
N GLY A 74 3.54 -10.02 -5.09
CA GLY A 74 2.95 -9.12 -4.11
C GLY A 74 3.89 -8.70 -2.97
N PHE A 75 5.04 -9.37 -2.83
CA PHE A 75 6.16 -8.89 -2.04
C PHE A 75 7.22 -8.33 -2.98
N PHE A 76 7.52 -7.05 -2.82
CA PHE A 76 8.48 -6.35 -3.69
C PHE A 76 9.80 -6.15 -2.95
N SER A 77 10.91 -6.46 -3.63
CA SER A 77 12.22 -6.07 -3.13
C SER A 77 12.33 -4.54 -3.00
N LEU A 78 13.03 -4.05 -1.98
CA LEU A 78 13.38 -2.64 -1.83
C LEU A 78 14.62 -2.25 -2.66
N SER A 79 15.11 -3.15 -3.50
CA SER A 79 16.25 -2.93 -4.39
C SER A 79 15.96 -1.85 -5.43
N ASN A 80 17.02 -1.18 -5.88
CA ASN A 80 17.01 -0.27 -7.03
C ASN A 80 17.52 -0.92 -8.33
N HIS A 81 17.67 -2.24 -8.35
CA HIS A 81 18.03 -2.99 -9.56
C HIS A 81 16.85 -3.08 -10.51
N PHE A 82 17.15 -3.17 -11.82
CA PHE A 82 16.16 -3.37 -12.86
C PHE A 82 15.98 -4.86 -13.13
N PHE A 83 14.73 -5.33 -13.11
CA PHE A 83 14.33 -6.69 -13.45
C PHE A 83 12.84 -6.71 -13.82
N ASP A 84 12.43 -7.75 -14.53
CA ASP A 84 11.04 -7.88 -14.97
C ASP A 84 10.17 -8.53 -13.88
N VAL A 85 8.99 -7.95 -13.65
CA VAL A 85 7.96 -8.55 -12.80
C VAL A 85 6.97 -9.34 -13.68
N THR A 86 6.93 -10.64 -13.41
CA THR A 86 6.25 -11.63 -14.27
C THR A 86 4.75 -11.70 -13.99
N ASN A 87 4.33 -11.63 -12.73
CA ASN A 87 2.92 -11.65 -12.36
C ASN A 87 2.23 -10.33 -12.81
N PRO A 88 1.14 -10.39 -13.60
CA PRO A 88 0.54 -9.21 -14.20
C PRO A 88 -0.03 -8.23 -13.17
N ALA A 89 -0.71 -8.73 -12.13
CA ALA A 89 -1.24 -7.89 -11.07
C ALA A 89 -0.12 -7.23 -10.25
N ALA A 90 0.95 -7.96 -9.95
CA ALA A 90 2.10 -7.40 -9.25
C ALA A 90 2.82 -6.34 -10.09
N ARG A 91 2.96 -6.56 -11.40
CA ARG A 91 3.55 -5.59 -12.34
C ARG A 91 2.72 -4.31 -12.39
N GLU A 92 1.40 -4.42 -12.53
CA GLU A 92 0.50 -3.27 -12.53
C GLU A 92 0.61 -2.46 -11.24
N MET A 93 0.67 -3.11 -10.07
CA MET A 93 0.90 -2.41 -8.80
C MET A 93 2.27 -1.72 -8.74
N MET A 94 3.31 -2.31 -9.33
CA MET A 94 4.65 -1.75 -9.33
C MET A 94 4.76 -0.49 -10.21
N GLU A 95 4.04 -0.44 -11.33
CA GLU A 95 3.94 0.74 -12.21
C GLU A 95 3.35 1.96 -11.50
N TRP A 96 2.61 1.77 -10.40
CA TRP A 96 2.07 2.89 -9.62
C TRP A 96 3.18 3.69 -8.90
N ARG A 97 4.36 3.12 -8.69
CA ARG A 97 5.50 3.83 -8.09
C ARG A 97 6.00 4.98 -8.97
N ASP A 98 5.68 4.96 -10.26
CA ASP A 98 6.03 6.04 -11.20
C ASP A 98 5.01 7.19 -11.21
N GLN A 99 3.83 6.98 -10.60
CA GLN A 99 2.69 7.89 -10.71
C GLN A 99 2.09 8.31 -9.36
N CYS A 100 2.33 7.53 -8.31
CA CYS A 100 1.85 7.75 -6.96
C CYS A 100 3.05 7.88 -6.03
N ASP A 101 2.95 8.77 -5.05
CA ASP A 101 3.93 8.88 -3.98
C ASP A 101 3.77 7.72 -2.98
N SER A 102 4.85 7.36 -2.29
CA SER A 102 4.77 6.39 -1.21
C SER A 102 4.64 7.08 0.15
N THR A 103 3.88 6.46 1.03
CA THR A 103 3.80 6.82 2.45
C THR A 103 4.18 5.63 3.32
N ILE A 104 4.64 5.90 4.53
CA ILE A 104 4.94 4.87 5.52
C ILE A 104 3.73 4.57 6.39
N ARG A 105 3.72 3.41 7.03
CA ARG A 105 2.70 3.10 8.04
C ARG A 105 2.90 3.96 9.30
N VAL A 106 2.12 5.05 9.39
CA VAL A 106 2.23 6.16 10.36
C VAL A 106 2.17 5.80 11.85
N ALA A 107 1.87 4.56 12.21
CA ALA A 107 1.80 4.12 13.60
C ALA A 107 2.67 2.88 13.90
N THR A 108 3.80 2.76 13.20
CA THR A 108 4.75 1.66 13.36
C THR A 108 6.14 2.14 13.76
N GLN A 109 7.06 1.19 13.95
CA GLN A 109 8.47 1.43 14.23
C GLN A 109 8.67 2.33 15.46
N ILE A 110 9.21 3.54 15.28
CA ILE A 110 9.48 4.49 16.36
C ILE A 110 8.17 4.92 17.02
N LEU A 111 7.14 5.24 16.21
CA LEU A 111 5.86 5.76 16.69
C LEU A 111 5.06 4.74 17.51
N SER A 112 5.36 3.44 17.37
CA SER A 112 4.76 2.38 18.20
C SER A 112 5.43 2.15 19.56
N ARG A 113 6.47 2.93 19.93
CA ARG A 113 7.22 2.73 21.18
C ARG A 113 6.64 3.46 22.39
N GLY A 114 5.68 4.36 22.18
CA GLY A 114 4.96 5.04 23.25
C GLY A 114 4.10 4.10 24.10
N GLN A 115 3.63 4.61 25.24
CA GLN A 115 2.65 3.94 26.09
C GLN A 115 1.47 4.88 26.37
N PRO A 116 0.26 4.57 25.89
CA PRO A 116 -0.09 3.44 25.01
C PRO A 116 0.60 3.51 23.63
N LYS A 117 0.68 2.38 22.93
CA LYS A 117 1.26 2.34 21.57
C LYS A 117 0.36 3.11 20.62
N LEU A 118 0.95 3.96 19.77
CA LEU A 118 0.18 4.75 18.82
C LEU A 118 -0.69 3.89 17.89
N GLY A 119 -0.21 2.71 17.50
CA GLY A 119 -0.97 1.79 16.66
C GLY A 119 -2.29 1.31 17.30
N ASP A 120 -2.26 1.04 18.60
CA ASP A 120 -3.44 0.60 19.35
C ASP A 120 -4.43 1.76 19.51
N GLU A 121 -3.93 2.96 19.84
CA GLU A 121 -4.76 4.17 19.90
C GLU A 121 -5.37 4.51 18.55
N LEU A 122 -4.59 4.43 17.47
CA LEU A 122 -5.06 4.70 16.11
C LEU A 122 -6.18 3.75 15.73
N ALA A 123 -6.07 2.46 16.05
CA ALA A 123 -7.12 1.48 15.82
C ALA A 123 -8.40 1.81 16.60
N GLU A 124 -8.28 2.14 17.88
CA GLU A 124 -9.40 2.49 18.75
C GLU A 124 -10.15 3.74 18.25
N VAL A 125 -9.42 4.84 17.99
CA VAL A 125 -10.05 6.09 17.56
C VAL A 125 -10.61 5.97 16.15
N SER A 126 -9.98 5.20 15.26
CA SER A 126 -10.51 4.96 13.92
C SER A 126 -11.85 4.23 13.99
N GLN A 127 -11.96 3.20 14.82
CA GLN A 127 -13.24 2.51 15.04
C GLN A 127 -14.30 3.45 15.63
N ALA A 128 -13.92 4.27 16.62
CA ALA A 128 -14.83 5.23 17.26
C ALA A 128 -15.36 6.28 16.27
N VAL A 129 -14.51 6.74 15.34
CA VAL A 129 -14.92 7.66 14.27
C VAL A 129 -15.89 6.97 13.30
N LEU A 130 -15.56 5.77 12.84
CA LEU A 130 -16.39 5.02 11.89
C LEU A 130 -17.80 4.71 12.43
N VAL A 131 -17.91 4.46 13.73
CA VAL A 131 -19.21 4.19 14.39
C VAL A 131 -19.87 5.43 14.98
N GLY A 132 -19.35 6.64 14.67
CA GLY A 132 -19.95 7.91 15.06
C GLY A 132 -19.85 8.28 16.55
N LYS A 133 -19.02 7.57 17.32
CA LYS A 133 -18.79 7.84 18.75
C LYS A 133 -17.79 8.97 19.00
N MET A 134 -16.98 9.31 18.00
CA MET A 134 -15.94 10.36 18.07
C MET A 134 -15.88 11.11 16.74
N THR A 135 -15.59 12.41 16.76
CA THR A 135 -15.37 13.16 15.52
C THR A 135 -13.95 12.93 15.00
N PRO A 136 -13.70 13.02 13.68
CA PRO A 136 -12.35 12.92 13.12
C PRO A 136 -11.35 13.89 13.77
N THR A 137 -11.77 15.14 14.03
CA THR A 137 -10.95 16.15 14.70
C THR A 137 -10.57 15.74 16.12
N ALA A 138 -11.53 15.26 16.92
CA ALA A 138 -11.25 14.81 18.28
C ALA A 138 -10.31 13.59 18.31
N ALA A 139 -10.45 12.68 17.34
CA ALA A 139 -9.53 11.55 17.18
C ALA A 139 -8.11 12.01 16.87
N ALA A 140 -7.94 12.93 15.92
CA ALA A 140 -6.64 13.48 15.56
C ALA A 140 -5.99 14.22 16.74
N GLU A 141 -6.76 15.03 17.47
CA GLU A 141 -6.28 15.73 18.68
C GLU A 141 -5.83 14.76 19.77
N ARG A 142 -6.57 13.68 20.01
CA ARG A 142 -6.18 12.64 20.98
C ARG A 142 -4.84 12.01 20.60
N LEU A 143 -4.66 11.61 19.34
CA LEU A 143 -3.41 11.01 18.87
C LEU A 143 -2.22 11.98 18.97
N GLU A 144 -2.43 13.24 18.59
CA GLU A 144 -1.41 14.28 18.68
C GLU A 144 -1.00 14.58 20.13
N GLN A 145 -1.97 14.65 21.05
CA GLN A 145 -1.69 14.74 22.49
C GLN A 145 -0.91 13.52 22.99
N GLY A 146 -1.25 12.32 22.50
CA GLY A 146 -0.51 11.10 22.76
C GLY A 146 0.97 11.23 22.40
N LEU A 147 1.26 11.68 21.17
CA LEU A 147 2.62 11.87 20.65
C LEU A 147 3.40 12.94 21.42
N LYS A 148 2.79 14.10 21.73
CA LYS A 148 3.44 15.18 22.49
C LYS A 148 3.98 14.75 23.84
N ARG A 149 3.42 13.71 24.47
CA ARG A 149 3.89 13.26 25.79
C ARG A 149 5.27 12.61 25.76
N TRP A 150 5.71 12.05 24.63
CA TRP A 150 6.91 11.20 24.61
C TRP A 150 7.76 11.32 23.34
N TYR A 151 7.18 11.74 22.21
CA TYR A 151 7.89 11.80 20.93
C TYR A 151 8.45 13.21 20.69
N ALA A 152 9.76 13.35 20.86
CA ALA A 152 10.46 14.63 20.85
C ALA A 152 10.17 15.53 19.62
N PRO A 153 10.02 15.00 18.39
CA PRO A 153 9.64 15.83 17.23
C PRO A 153 8.29 16.55 17.40
N HIS A 154 7.33 15.97 18.12
CA HIS A 154 6.04 16.61 18.40
C HIS A 154 6.07 17.50 19.66
N GLN A 155 7.11 17.42 20.49
CA GLN A 155 7.30 18.28 21.66
C GLN A 155 7.85 19.65 21.30
N THR A 156 8.60 19.75 20.20
CA THR A 156 9.32 20.96 19.81
C THR A 156 8.82 21.45 18.45
N ARG A 157 7.79 22.31 18.44
CA ARG A 157 7.39 23.00 17.21
C ARG A 157 8.52 23.93 16.76
N LYS A 158 9.32 23.53 15.77
CA LYS A 158 9.90 24.50 14.84
C LYS A 158 8.90 24.66 13.71
N ALA A 159 8.08 25.70 13.80
CA ALA A 159 7.16 26.11 12.75
C ALA A 159 7.95 26.48 11.48
N LYS A 160 8.21 25.47 10.65
CA LYS A 160 8.52 25.60 9.22
C LYS A 160 7.89 24.38 8.53
N GLU A 161 6.58 24.22 8.70
CA GLU A 161 5.83 23.28 7.89
C GLU A 161 5.21 24.04 6.73
N GLN A 162 5.56 23.62 5.52
CA GLN A 162 4.73 23.83 4.35
C GLN A 162 3.34 23.30 4.70
N GLU A 163 2.28 24.07 4.47
CA GLU A 163 0.91 23.63 4.77
C GLU A 163 0.68 22.23 4.19
N CYS A 164 0.37 21.28 5.08
CA CYS A 164 -0.15 19.98 4.67
C CYS A 164 -1.37 20.23 3.78
N GLN A 165 -1.51 19.50 2.66
CA GLN A 165 -2.64 19.61 1.72
C GLN A 165 -4.02 19.25 2.32
N CYS A 166 -4.15 19.25 3.65
CA CYS A 166 -5.35 18.93 4.41
C CYS A 166 -6.32 20.11 4.55
N VAL A 167 -6.13 21.20 3.80
CA VAL A 167 -6.94 22.41 3.93
C VAL A 167 -8.20 22.31 3.07
N GLU A 168 -9.16 21.47 3.47
CA GLU A 168 -10.58 21.80 3.32
C GLU A 168 -11.39 21.22 4.49
N PRO A 169 -12.20 22.03 5.20
CA PRO A 169 -13.13 21.52 6.19
C PRO A 169 -14.19 20.68 5.49
N ILE A 170 -14.26 19.39 5.84
CA ILE A 170 -15.39 18.53 5.50
C ILE A 170 -16.63 19.15 6.17
N SER A 171 -17.44 19.87 5.40
CA SER A 171 -18.68 20.45 5.89
C SER A 171 -19.63 19.33 6.31
N PRO A 172 -20.15 19.31 7.55
CA PRO A 172 -21.02 18.24 8.03
C PRO A 172 -22.45 18.48 7.55
N THR A 173 -22.70 18.52 6.23
CA THR A 173 -24.06 18.47 5.68
C THR A 173 -24.06 18.17 4.19
N THR A 174 -23.95 16.90 3.83
CA THR A 174 -24.64 16.41 2.63
C THR A 174 -25.29 15.10 3.01
N ARG A 175 -26.59 15.15 3.29
CA ARG A 175 -27.41 13.92 3.35
C ARG A 175 -27.14 13.17 2.05
N LEU A 176 -26.96 11.85 2.13
CA LEU A 176 -27.06 10.98 0.96
C LEU A 176 -28.41 11.25 0.29
N ASN A 177 -28.42 12.12 -0.71
CA ASN A 177 -29.50 12.11 -1.68
C ASN A 177 -29.30 10.81 -2.46
N THR A 178 -30.26 9.92 -2.31
CA THR A 178 -30.45 8.73 -3.12
C THR A 178 -30.20 9.09 -4.58
N LEU A 179 -29.11 8.58 -5.15
CA LEU A 179 -28.92 8.57 -6.59
C LEU A 179 -30.08 7.76 -7.19
N PRO A 180 -30.72 8.22 -8.27
CA PRO A 180 -31.70 7.40 -8.98
C PRO A 180 -30.97 6.16 -9.51
N VAL A 181 -31.57 4.99 -9.30
CA VAL A 181 -31.15 3.73 -9.91
C VAL A 181 -31.20 3.94 -11.42
N VAL A 182 -30.04 3.93 -12.07
CA VAL A 182 -29.97 3.82 -13.53
C VAL A 182 -30.10 2.34 -13.83
N ASP A 183 -31.21 1.94 -14.44
CA ASP A 183 -31.38 0.60 -14.99
C ASP A 183 -30.27 0.33 -16.03
N ILE A 184 -29.33 -0.53 -15.68
CA ILE A 184 -28.34 -1.06 -16.62
C ILE A 184 -29.09 -2.10 -17.46
N ALA A 185 -29.41 -1.75 -18.70
CA ALA A 185 -29.93 -2.70 -19.67
C ALA A 185 -28.92 -3.86 -19.86
N PRO A 186 -29.38 -5.11 -19.98
CA PRO A 186 -28.49 -6.25 -20.11
C PRO A 186 -27.70 -6.15 -21.42
N VAL A 187 -26.37 -6.28 -21.30
CA VAL A 187 -25.47 -6.41 -22.45
C VAL A 187 -25.81 -7.71 -23.17
N VAL A 188 -26.35 -7.59 -24.38
CA VAL A 188 -26.53 -8.73 -25.29
C VAL A 188 -25.14 -9.19 -25.70
N ALA A 189 -24.81 -10.45 -25.39
CA ALA A 189 -23.59 -11.10 -25.83
C ALA A 189 -23.54 -11.10 -27.37
N SER A 190 -22.51 -10.49 -27.95
CA SER A 190 -22.18 -10.67 -29.36
C SER A 190 -21.46 -12.01 -29.54
N ASP A 191 -21.90 -12.79 -30.53
CA ASP A 191 -21.35 -14.10 -30.87
C ASP A 191 -19.83 -14.07 -31.14
N PRO A 192 -19.10 -15.16 -30.86
CA PRO A 192 -17.66 -15.24 -31.08
C PRO A 192 -17.33 -15.20 -32.58
N VAL A 193 -16.32 -14.39 -32.92
CA VAL A 193 -15.72 -14.30 -34.26
C VAL A 193 -15.01 -15.63 -34.58
N PRO A 194 -15.25 -16.26 -35.74
CA PRO A 194 -14.59 -17.50 -36.12
C PRO A 194 -13.09 -17.27 -36.46
N PRO A 195 -12.24 -18.29 -36.29
CA PRO A 195 -10.80 -18.16 -36.50
C PRO A 195 -10.46 -18.05 -37.99
N THR A 196 -9.61 -17.08 -38.34
CA THR A 196 -9.08 -16.90 -39.68
C THR A 196 -8.11 -18.04 -40.03
N GLU A 197 -8.37 -18.74 -41.14
CA GLU A 197 -7.51 -19.79 -41.68
C GLU A 197 -6.10 -19.27 -42.03
N ALA A 198 -5.09 -20.03 -41.61
CA ALA A 198 -3.72 -19.87 -42.04
C ALA A 198 -3.59 -20.23 -43.54
N THR A 199 -3.22 -19.26 -44.37
CA THR A 199 -2.76 -19.54 -45.73
C THR A 199 -1.24 -19.66 -45.74
N ILE A 200 -0.80 -20.89 -45.97
CA ILE A 200 0.57 -21.28 -46.30
C ILE A 200 0.97 -20.60 -47.61
N LEU A 201 2.11 -19.91 -47.63
CA LEU A 201 2.82 -19.56 -48.86
C LEU A 201 4.26 -20.05 -48.74
N SER A 202 4.49 -21.12 -49.49
CA SER A 202 5.77 -21.67 -49.90
C SER A 202 6.56 -20.67 -50.76
N GLU A 203 7.78 -20.35 -50.37
CA GLU A 203 9.05 -20.51 -51.12
C GLU A 203 10.24 -20.08 -50.24
#